data_AF-A0AAD9F923-F1
#
_entry.id   AF-A0AAD9F923-F1
#
_cell.length_a   1.000
_cell.length_b   1.000
_cell.length_c   1.000
_cell.angle_alpha   90.00
_cell.angle_beta   90.00
_cell.angle_gamma   90.00
#
_symmetry.space_group_name_H-M   'P 1'
#
loop_
_entity.id
_entity.type
_entity.pdbx_description
1 polymer ?
#
loop_
_entity_poly.entity_id
_entity_poly.type
_entity_poly.pdbx_seq_one_letter_code
_entity_poly.pdbx_strand_id
1 'polypeptide(L)'
;MLLSLLGPELTRQSTNYRAAIEPKQRLAVALRYLASGDSLISLAFNYRLGCTTVTNSVHLVYAAIDKMMMERFLPRPTEDTWKEDRMV
;
A
#
# COMPACT_ATOMS: atom_id res chain seq x y z
N MET A 1 -2.05 4.51 -13.57
CA MET A 1 -2.49 5.65 -12.72
C MET A 1 -2.07 5.49 -11.26
N LEU A 2 -2.43 4.43 -10.54
CA LEU A 2 -1.98 4.25 -9.13
C LEU A 2 -0.51 3.85 -9.02
N LEU A 3 -0.05 2.91 -9.85
CA LEU A 3 1.34 2.47 -9.88
C LEU A 3 2.32 3.60 -10.21
N SER A 4 1.93 4.57 -11.05
CA SER A 4 2.76 5.72 -11.35
C SER A 4 2.92 6.67 -10.16
N LEU A 5 1.92 6.75 -9.28
CA LEU A 5 1.96 7.58 -8.08
C LEU A 5 2.80 6.92 -6.97
N LEU A 6 2.55 5.63 -6.71
CA LEU A 6 3.20 4.91 -5.60
C LEU A 6 4.52 4.25 -6.01
N GLY A 7 4.73 4.00 -7.31
CA GLY A 7 5.85 3.25 -7.86
C GLY A 7 7.24 3.66 -7.34
N PRO A 8 7.56 4.96 -7.23
CA PRO A 8 8.83 5.41 -6.65
C PRO A 8 9.05 4.90 -5.22
N GLU A 9 8.04 4.96 -4.35
CA GLU A 9 8.10 4.49 -2.96
C GLU A 9 8.14 2.96 -2.84
N LEU A 10 7.59 2.26 -3.84
CA LEU A 10 7.55 0.79 -3.87
C LEU A 10 8.80 0.16 -4.50
N THR A 11 9.69 0.95 -5.09
CA THR A 11 10.88 0.44 -5.77
C THR A 11 11.96 0.11 -4.75
N ARG A 12 12.62 -1.05 -4.94
CA ARG A 12 13.73 -1.50 -4.10
C ARG A 12 14.89 -1.91 -5.01
N GLN A 13 16.10 -1.81 -4.47
CA GLN A 13 17.31 -2.20 -5.17
C GLN A 13 17.41 -3.72 -5.30
N SER A 14 17.75 -4.21 -6.50
CA SER A 14 18.16 -5.59 -6.72
C SER A 14 19.58 -5.81 -6.21
N THR A 15 19.84 -6.96 -5.59
CA THR A 15 21.17 -7.33 -5.11
C THR A 15 21.75 -8.45 -5.96
N ASN A 16 23.05 -8.73 -5.81
CA ASN A 16 23.74 -9.84 -6.48
C ASN A 16 23.11 -11.22 -6.19
N TYR A 17 22.40 -11.35 -5.07
CA TYR A 17 21.78 -12.61 -4.65
C TYR A 17 20.30 -12.72 -5.03
N ARG A 18 19.59 -11.59 -5.19
CA ARG A 18 18.15 -11.61 -5.44
C ARG A 18 17.66 -10.36 -6.16
N ALA A 19 16.88 -10.58 -7.21
CA ALA A 19 16.13 -9.50 -7.86
C ALA A 19 15.06 -8.93 -6.91
N ALA A 20 14.95 -7.60 -6.87
CA ALA A 20 13.87 -6.96 -6.15
C ALA A 20 12.52 -7.31 -6.78
N ILE A 21 11.51 -7.57 -5.94
CA ILE A 21 10.12 -7.68 -6.38
C ILE A 21 9.75 -6.38 -7.10
N GLU A 22 9.02 -6.45 -8.19
CA GLU A 22 8.66 -5.26 -8.95
C GLU A 22 7.59 -4.45 -8.20
N PRO A 23 7.58 -3.10 -8.30
CA PRO A 23 6.55 -2.25 -7.70
C PRO A 23 5.11 -2.71 -8.00
N LYS A 24 4.84 -3.12 -9.25
CA LYS A 24 3.51 -3.62 -9.67
C LYS A 24 3.09 -4.89 -8.91
N GLN A 25 4.03 -5.77 -8.60
CA GLN A 25 3.75 -7.01 -7.89
C GLN A 25 3.44 -6.73 -6.42
N ARG A 26 4.24 -5.87 -5.77
CA ARG A 26 3.96 -5.42 -4.38
C ARG A 26 2.57 -4.79 -4.28
N LEU A 27 2.26 -3.90 -5.22
CA LEU A 27 0.96 -3.24 -5.29
C LEU A 27 -0.17 -4.26 -5.47
N ALA A 28 -0.03 -5.23 -6.36
CA ALA A 28 -1.05 -6.26 -6.59
C ALA A 28 -1.32 -7.11 -5.34
N VAL A 29 -0.27 -7.52 -4.61
CA VAL A 29 -0.39 -8.28 -3.36
C VAL A 29 -1.14 -7.47 -2.30
N ALA A 30 -0.78 -6.19 -2.13
CA ALA A 30 -1.44 -5.32 -1.15
C ALA A 30 -2.89 -5.02 -1.51
N LEU A 31 -3.19 -4.74 -2.78
CA LEU A 31 -4.58 -4.54 -3.23
C LEU A 31 -5.42 -5.81 -3.05
N ARG A 32 -4.84 -6.99 -3.28
CA ARG A 32 -5.53 -8.25 -3.00
C ARG A 32 -5.85 -8.39 -1.51
N TYR A 33 -4.88 -8.12 -0.63
CA TYR A 33 -5.09 -8.11 0.82
C TYR A 33 -6.23 -7.17 1.24
N LEU A 34 -6.18 -5.92 0.77
CA LEU A 34 -7.18 -4.89 1.03
C LEU A 34 -8.58 -5.28 0.57
N ALA A 35 -8.68 -5.87 -0.63
CA ALA A 35 -9.96 -6.22 -1.23
C ALA A 35 -10.56 -7.50 -0.64
N SER A 36 -9.74 -8.45 -0.19
CA SER A 36 -10.23 -9.76 0.28
C SER A 36 -10.33 -9.89 1.79
N GLY A 37 -9.61 -9.07 2.56
CA GLY A 37 -9.51 -9.23 4.02
C GLY A 37 -8.86 -10.55 4.45
N ASP A 38 -8.08 -11.17 3.56
CA ASP A 38 -7.45 -12.47 3.82
C ASP A 38 -6.27 -12.31 4.79
N SER A 39 -5.92 -13.38 5.51
CA SER A 39 -4.72 -13.38 6.34
C SER A 39 -3.45 -13.30 5.49
N LEU A 40 -2.40 -12.66 6.01
CA LEU A 40 -1.10 -12.57 5.33
C LEU A 40 -0.48 -13.96 5.06
N ILE A 41 -0.79 -14.96 5.89
CA ILE A 41 -0.30 -16.35 5.72
C ILE A 41 -0.97 -17.01 4.51
N SER A 42 -2.30 -16.93 4.42
CA SER A 42 -3.04 -17.44 3.26
C SER A 42 -2.61 -16.72 1.98
N LEU A 43 -2.44 -15.40 2.05
CA LEU A 43 -1.98 -14.61 0.91
C LEU A 43 -0.56 -15.01 0.46
N ALA A 44 0.35 -15.27 1.39
CA ALA A 44 1.69 -15.79 1.11
C ALA A 44 1.65 -17.13 0.38
N PHE A 45 0.77 -18.05 0.81
CA PHE A 45 0.54 -19.32 0.12
C PHE A 45 0.01 -19.10 -1.31
N ASN A 46 -1.03 -18.26 -1.46
CA ASN A 46 -1.66 -17.98 -2.76
C ASN A 46 -0.69 -17.38 -3.79
N TYR A 47 0.20 -16.49 -3.35
CA TYR A 47 1.21 -15.86 -4.22
C TYR A 47 2.53 -16.61 -4.30
N ARG A 48 2.67 -17.75 -3.59
CA ARG A 48 3.91 -18.52 -3.49
C ARG A 48 5.10 -17.67 -3.05
N LEU A 49 4.85 -16.79 -2.09
CA LEU A 49 5.85 -15.88 -1.51
C LEU A 49 6.07 -16.25 -0.04
N GLY A 50 7.24 -15.93 0.50
CA GLY A 50 7.47 -16.04 1.94
C GLY A 50 6.55 -15.09 2.71
N CYS A 51 6.06 -15.52 3.88
CA CYS A 51 5.16 -14.71 4.72
C CYS A 51 5.74 -13.31 4.99
N THR A 52 7.02 -13.24 5.37
CA THR A 52 7.74 -11.96 5.57
C THR A 52 7.76 -11.08 4.33
N THR A 53 7.85 -11.67 3.14
CA THR A 53 7.87 -10.94 1.88
C THR A 53 6.52 -10.32 1.57
N VAL A 54 5.43 -11.07 1.80
CA VAL A 54 4.06 -10.56 1.65
C VAL A 54 3.79 -9.45 2.68
N THR A 55 4.05 -9.72 3.95
CA THR A 55 3.88 -8.75 5.04
C THR A 55 4.61 -7.45 4.74
N ASN A 56 5.90 -7.52 4.36
CA ASN A 56 6.68 -6.34 4.00
C ASN A 56 6.14 -5.62 2.76
N SER A 57 5.61 -6.35 1.79
CA SER A 57 5.01 -5.74 0.60
C SER A 57 3.73 -4.99 0.93
N VAL A 58 2.86 -5.56 1.77
CA VAL A 58 1.62 -4.94 2.23
C VAL A 58 1.92 -3.68 3.03
N HIS A 59 2.80 -3.76 4.03
CA HIS A 59 3.16 -2.59 4.84
C HIS A 59 3.83 -1.48 4.03
N LEU A 60 4.71 -1.84 3.08
CA LEU A 60 5.34 -0.86 2.20
C LEU A 60 4.31 -0.11 1.34
N VAL A 61 3.30 -0.81 0.83
CA VAL A 61 2.22 -0.18 0.06
C VAL A 61 1.37 0.72 0.94
N TYR A 62 1.01 0.29 2.15
CA TYR A 62 0.30 1.15 3.10
C TYR A 62 1.07 2.42 3.42
N ALA A 63 2.37 2.33 3.72
CA ALA A 63 3.20 3.49 4.00
C ALA A 63 3.30 4.43 2.78
N ALA A 64 3.36 3.88 1.56
CA ALA A 64 3.36 4.70 0.35
C ALA A 64 2.01 5.41 0.13
N ILE A 65 0.88 4.73 0.41
CA ILE A 65 -0.45 5.33 0.35
C ILE A 65 -0.55 6.47 1.36
N ASP A 66 -0.16 6.21 2.61
CA ASP A 66 -0.17 7.20 3.68
C ASP A 66 0.58 8.46 3.27
N LYS A 67 1.85 8.29 2.88
CA LYS A 67 2.73 9.38 2.44
C LYS A 67 2.22 10.16 1.23
N MET A 68 1.70 9.48 0.20
CA MET A 68 1.40 10.11 -1.09
C MET A 68 -0.05 10.56 -1.24
N MET A 69 -0.96 10.03 -0.43
CA MET A 69 -2.40 10.19 -0.65
C MET A 69 -3.12 10.79 0.55
N MET A 70 -2.72 10.55 1.81
CA MET A 70 -3.52 11.03 2.95
C MET A 70 -3.64 12.55 2.98
N GLU A 71 -2.56 13.30 2.79
CA GLU A 71 -2.66 14.77 2.79
C GLU A 71 -3.57 15.32 1.67
N ARG A 72 -3.61 14.63 0.53
CA ARG A 72 -4.37 15.07 -0.65
C ARG A 72 -5.87 14.74 -0.54
N PHE A 73 -6.20 13.59 0.03
CA PHE A 73 -7.58 13.06 0.01
C PHE A 73 -8.24 13.03 1.39
N LEU A 74 -7.45 13.12 2.47
CA LEU A 74 -7.89 13.12 3.86
C LEU A 74 -7.15 14.24 4.63
N PRO A 75 -7.34 15.51 4.24
CA PRO A 75 -6.75 16.63 4.95
C PRO A 75 -7.25 16.64 6.40
N ARG A 76 -6.42 17.15 7.32
CA ARG A 76 -6.82 17.27 8.73
C ARG A 76 -8.07 18.16 8.82
N PRO A 77 -9.15 17.69 9.45
CA PRO A 77 -10.35 18.50 9.63
C PRO A 77 -10.02 19.78 10.41
N THR A 78 -10.36 20.93 9.83
CA THR A 78 -10.32 22.24 10.48
C THR A 78 -11.68 22.56 11.10
N GLU A 79 -11.72 23.50 12.06
CA GLU A 79 -12.97 23.90 12.72
C GLU A 79 -14.07 24.32 11.72
N ASP A 80 -13.67 24.91 10.59
CA ASP A 80 -14.58 25.28 9.50
C ASP A 80 -15.16 24.07 8.78
N THR A 81 -14.36 23.04 8.47
CA THR A 81 -14.88 21.78 7.90
C THR A 81 -15.86 21.08 8.83
N TRP A 82 -15.66 21.16 10.15
CA TRP A 82 -16.58 20.60 11.14
C TRP A 82 -17.89 21.37 11.30
N LYS A 83 -17.90 22.67 10.97
CA LYS A 83 -19.10 23.50 11.00
C LYS A 83 -19.94 23.29 9.75
N GLU A 84 -19.29 23.12 8.60
CA GLU A 84 -19.95 22.78 7.33
C GLU A 84 -20.68 21.44 7.39
N ASP A 85 -20.04 20.40 7.93
CA ASP A 85 -20.61 19.04 8.03
C ASP A 85 -21.79 18.95 9.02
N ARG A 86 -21.91 19.90 9.95
CA ARG A 86 -23.00 19.97 10.95
C ARG A 86 -24.24 20.74 10.48
N MET A 87 -24.19 21.37 9.31
CA MET A 87 -25.30 22.13 8.73
C MET A 87 -26.11 21.35 7.70
N VAL A 88 -25.80 20.06 7.49
CA VAL A 88 -26.52 19.11 6.62
C VAL A 88 -27.22 18.06 7.49
#